data_AF-A0A7C9KHN9-F1
#
_entry.id   AF-A0A7C9KHN9-F1
#
_cell.length_a   1.000
_cell.length_b   1.000
_cell.length_c   1.000
_cell.angle_alpha   90.00
_cell.angle_beta   90.00
_cell.angle_gamma   90.00
#
_symmetry.space_group_name_H-M   'P 1'
#
loop_
_entity.id
_entity.type
_entity.pdbx_description
1 polymer ?
#
loop_
_entity_poly.entity_id
_entity_poly.type
_entity_poly.pdbx_seq_one_letter_code
_entity_poly.pdbx_strand_id
1 'polypeptide(L)'
;MRRVLGLALLLAACSPAAPPRPTEGAAQQAKMDAATKAYSDCITRGAGSADVAGDAAGSIANRVVLACKDQRNALMADVIAFHQIGHPKFSIDQSKAVAEASIATIEDELRQQTVVAIVQRQTADPKKVN
;
A
#
# COMPACT_ATOMS: atom_id res chain seq x y z
N MET A 1 -71.90 8.24 10.12
CA MET A 1 -70.82 7.88 11.05
C MET A 1 -69.97 6.77 10.45
N ARG A 2 -68.65 6.86 10.63
CA ARG A 2 -67.67 5.77 10.70
C ARG A 2 -67.20 5.06 9.41
N ARG A 3 -65.90 5.30 9.19
CA ARG A 3 -64.83 4.31 8.92
C ARG A 3 -64.57 3.91 7.47
N VAL A 4 -63.81 4.77 6.78
CA VAL A 4 -62.77 4.32 5.84
C VAL A 4 -61.49 5.06 6.21
N LEU A 5 -60.78 4.54 7.20
CA LEU A 5 -59.47 5.03 7.64
C LEU A 5 -58.72 3.83 8.17
N GLY A 6 -57.66 3.43 7.48
CA GLY A 6 -56.70 2.48 8.02
C GLY A 6 -56.22 1.44 7.01
N LEU A 7 -55.49 1.86 5.97
CA LEU A 7 -54.55 0.99 5.25
C LEU A 7 -53.61 1.84 4.38
N ALA A 8 -52.84 2.74 5.01
CA ALA A 8 -51.83 3.53 4.31
C ALA A 8 -50.62 3.90 5.19
N LEU A 9 -50.26 3.08 6.17
CA LEU A 9 -49.13 3.34 7.08
C LEU A 9 -48.29 2.08 7.29
N LEU A 10 -47.72 1.53 6.21
CA LEU A 10 -46.67 0.50 6.31
C LEU A 10 -45.46 0.75 5.38
N LEU A 11 -45.33 1.95 4.82
CA LEU A 11 -44.11 2.40 4.12
C LEU A 11 -43.35 3.42 4.98
N ALA A 12 -43.23 3.14 6.28
CA ALA A 12 -42.32 3.89 7.14
C ALA A 12 -40.89 3.42 6.87
N ALA A 13 -40.24 4.11 5.93
CA ALA A 13 -38.80 4.37 5.87
C ALA A 13 -37.88 3.24 6.37
N CYS A 14 -37.56 2.29 5.51
CA CYS A 14 -36.22 1.68 5.52
C CYS A 14 -35.24 2.73 4.97
N SER A 15 -34.97 3.78 5.76
CA SER A 15 -33.79 4.60 5.53
C SER A 15 -32.59 3.68 5.70
N PRO A 16 -31.71 3.50 4.69
CA PRO A 16 -30.49 2.75 4.89
C PRO A 16 -29.76 3.40 6.07
N ALA A 17 -29.53 2.63 7.13
CA ALA A 17 -28.81 3.10 8.30
C ALA A 17 -27.51 3.73 7.81
N ALA A 18 -27.20 4.94 8.28
CA ALA A 18 -25.94 5.59 7.95
C ALA A 18 -24.80 4.60 8.26
N PRO A 19 -23.82 4.43 7.35
CA PRO A 19 -22.77 3.45 7.55
C PRO A 19 -22.06 3.74 8.88
N PRO A 20 -21.70 2.69 9.64
CA PRO A 20 -21.03 2.87 10.91
C PRO A 20 -19.72 3.64 10.70
N ARG A 21 -19.38 4.50 11.67
CA ARG A 21 -18.10 5.21 11.65
C ARG A 21 -16.94 4.20 11.62
N PRO A 22 -15.84 4.48 10.89
CA PRO A 22 -14.69 3.59 10.86
C PRO A 22 -14.15 3.39 12.28
N THR A 23 -13.78 2.16 12.60
CA THR A 23 -12.99 1.89 13.81
C THR A 23 -11.60 2.50 13.66
N GLU A 24 -10.90 2.70 14.78
CA GLU A 24 -9.50 3.14 14.76
C GLU A 24 -8.63 2.21 13.89
N GLY A 25 -8.81 0.90 14.04
CA GLY A 25 -8.15 -0.10 13.21
C GLY A 25 -8.44 0.07 11.71
N ALA A 26 -9.70 0.29 11.33
CA ALA A 26 -10.07 0.49 9.92
C ALA A 26 -9.46 1.79 9.35
N ALA A 27 -9.44 2.87 10.13
CA ALA A 27 -8.83 4.12 9.73
C ALA A 27 -7.30 3.99 9.56
N GLN A 28 -6.65 3.27 10.46
CA GLN A 28 -5.19 3.06 10.39
C GLN A 28 -4.81 2.08 9.28
N GLN A 29 -5.63 1.05 9.01
CA GLN A 29 -5.46 0.18 7.85
C GLN A 29 -5.51 0.98 6.55
N ALA A 30 -6.46 1.89 6.39
CA ALA A 30 -6.55 2.72 5.18
C ALA A 30 -5.30 3.61 4.96
N LYS A 31 -4.65 4.09 6.04
CA LYS A 31 -3.37 4.81 5.94
C LYS A 31 -2.24 3.89 5.51
N MET A 32 -2.14 2.70 6.12
CA MET A 32 -1.16 1.69 5.73
C MET A 32 -1.31 1.28 4.26
N ASP A 33 -2.54 1.10 3.77
CA ASP A 33 -2.83 0.79 2.37
C ASP A 33 -2.39 1.94 1.43
N ALA A 34 -2.70 3.18 1.83
CA ALA A 34 -2.26 4.37 1.08
C ALA A 34 -0.73 4.51 1.05
N ALA A 35 -0.05 4.25 2.17
CA ALA A 35 1.41 4.29 2.26
C ALA A 35 2.05 3.16 1.44
N THR A 36 1.46 1.95 1.47
CA THR A 36 1.88 0.81 0.64
C THR A 36 1.80 1.18 -0.84
N LYS A 37 0.67 1.75 -1.26
CA LYS A 37 0.49 2.24 -2.63
C LYS A 37 1.50 3.32 -2.98
N ALA A 38 1.72 4.31 -2.12
CA ALA A 38 2.67 5.39 -2.37
C ALA A 38 4.11 4.87 -2.54
N TYR A 39 4.49 3.86 -1.77
CA TYR A 39 5.78 3.20 -1.88
C TYR A 39 5.92 2.42 -3.20
N SER A 40 4.94 1.57 -3.53
CA SER A 40 4.91 0.83 -4.79
C SER A 40 4.93 1.76 -6.00
N ASP A 41 4.10 2.81 -6.00
CA ASP A 41 4.05 3.78 -7.09
C ASP A 41 5.38 4.53 -7.26
N CYS A 42 6.11 4.80 -6.16
CA CYS A 42 7.46 5.39 -6.22
C CYS A 42 8.42 4.46 -6.97
N ILE A 43 8.44 3.17 -6.60
CA ILE A 43 9.30 2.17 -7.22
C ILE A 43 8.93 2.00 -8.70
N THR A 44 7.64 1.85 -9.03
CA THR A 44 7.18 1.70 -10.42
C THR A 44 7.56 2.91 -11.27
N ARG A 45 7.37 4.13 -10.77
CA ARG A 45 7.80 5.34 -11.50
C ARG A 45 9.30 5.38 -11.69
N GLY A 46 10.07 5.10 -10.64
CA GLY A 46 11.52 5.06 -10.69
C GLY A 46 12.04 4.03 -11.70
N ALA A 47 11.44 2.84 -11.73
CA ALA A 47 11.74 1.79 -12.69
C ALA A 47 11.43 2.19 -14.14
N GLY A 48 10.34 2.94 -14.36
CA GLY A 48 9.96 3.45 -15.68
C GLY A 48 10.85 4.59 -16.18
N SER A 49 11.36 5.43 -15.27
CA SER A 49 12.20 6.59 -15.62
C SER A 49 13.71 6.31 -15.56
N ALA A 50 14.13 5.21 -14.95
CA ALA A 50 15.55 4.89 -14.80
C ALA A 50 16.24 4.78 -16.16
N ASP A 51 17.48 5.28 -16.26
CA ASP A 51 18.35 4.92 -17.36
C ASP A 51 18.74 3.45 -17.23
N VAL A 52 18.57 2.71 -18.32
CA VAL A 52 18.81 1.27 -18.39
C VAL A 52 20.08 0.93 -19.17
N ALA A 53 20.82 1.94 -19.62
CA ALA A 53 22.07 1.75 -20.35
C ALA A 53 23.24 1.41 -19.42
N GLY A 54 24.04 0.41 -19.80
CA GLY A 54 25.35 0.11 -19.18
C GLY A 54 25.34 -0.50 -17.77
N ASP A 55 24.22 -0.46 -17.05
CA ASP A 55 24.10 -1.02 -15.70
C ASP A 55 23.31 -2.35 -15.67
N ALA A 56 23.71 -3.26 -14.78
CA ALA A 56 22.94 -4.48 -14.51
C ALA A 56 21.56 -4.14 -13.91
N ALA A 57 20.51 -4.83 -14.38
CA ALA A 57 19.13 -4.58 -13.95
C ALA A 57 18.94 -4.62 -12.43
N GLY A 58 19.62 -5.54 -11.74
CA GLY A 58 19.60 -5.62 -10.27
C GLY A 58 20.19 -4.39 -9.59
N SER A 59 21.25 -3.79 -10.14
CA SER A 59 21.85 -2.56 -9.62
C SER A 59 20.91 -1.37 -9.79
N ILE A 60 20.27 -1.25 -10.96
CA ILE A 60 19.27 -0.22 -11.23
C ILE A 60 18.07 -0.38 -10.26
N ALA A 61 17.56 -1.60 -10.09
CA ALA A 61 16.46 -1.89 -9.17
C ALA A 61 16.80 -1.49 -7.72
N ASN A 62 18.02 -1.80 -7.24
CA ASN A 62 18.47 -1.40 -5.91
C ASN A 62 18.51 0.13 -5.76
N ARG A 63 18.99 0.87 -6.76
CA ARG A 63 18.97 2.35 -6.73
C ARG A 63 17.55 2.92 -6.67
N VAL A 64 16.63 2.34 -7.43
CA VAL A 64 15.21 2.73 -7.43
C VAL A 64 14.59 2.53 -6.05
N VAL A 65 14.79 1.36 -5.44
CA VAL A 65 14.29 1.07 -4.08
C VAL A 65 14.89 2.04 -3.05
N LEU A 66 16.21 2.28 -3.10
CA LEU A 66 16.89 3.22 -2.21
C LEU A 66 16.40 4.67 -2.36
N ALA A 67 16.03 5.08 -3.59
CA ALA A 67 15.47 6.41 -3.84
C ALA A 67 14.08 6.60 -3.21
N CYS A 68 13.35 5.52 -2.94
CA CYS A 68 12.01 5.53 -2.33
C CYS A 68 12.03 5.39 -0.80
N LYS A 69 13.17 5.67 -0.15
CA LYS A 69 13.34 5.53 1.31
C LYS A 69 12.31 6.31 2.14
N ASP A 70 11.87 7.47 1.68
CA ASP A 70 10.96 8.32 2.46
C ASP A 70 9.56 7.72 2.49
N GLN A 71 9.09 7.16 1.37
CA GLN A 71 7.84 6.41 1.29
C GLN A 71 7.92 5.12 2.10
N ARG A 72 9.08 4.42 2.07
CA ARG A 72 9.32 3.25 2.92
C ARG A 72 9.22 3.60 4.41
N ASN A 73 9.80 4.72 4.83
CA ASN A 73 9.75 5.17 6.22
C ASN A 73 8.32 5.56 6.65
N ALA A 74 7.54 6.18 5.75
CA ALA A 74 6.13 6.45 6.00
C ALA A 74 5.32 5.16 6.18
N LEU A 75 5.52 4.18 5.29
CA LEU A 75 4.90 2.86 5.41
C LEU A 75 5.27 2.18 6.73
N MET A 76 6.55 2.22 7.11
CA MET A 76 7.03 1.67 8.39
C MET A 76 6.27 2.25 9.58
N ALA A 77 6.11 3.58 9.62
CA ALA A 77 5.39 4.24 10.69
C ALA A 77 3.92 3.79 10.77
N ASP A 78 3.25 3.67 9.62
CA ASP A 78 1.85 3.24 9.57
C ASP A 78 1.66 1.76 9.93
N VAL A 79 2.59 0.87 9.54
CA VAL A 79 2.56 -0.55 9.93
C VAL A 79 2.77 -0.70 11.44
N ILE A 80 3.71 0.05 12.02
CA ILE A 80 3.93 0.08 13.48
C ILE A 80 2.64 0.52 14.19
N ALA A 81 2.06 1.65 13.77
CA ALA A 81 0.85 2.18 14.37
C ALA A 81 -0.33 1.19 14.25
N PHE A 82 -0.49 0.56 13.08
CA PHE A 82 -1.52 -0.46 12.88
C PHE A 82 -1.32 -1.68 13.80
N HIS A 83 -0.08 -2.17 13.90
CA HIS A 83 0.24 -3.31 14.75
C HIS A 83 -0.04 -3.03 16.24
N GLN A 84 0.29 -1.83 16.72
CA GLN A 84 0.06 -1.45 18.12
C GLN A 84 -1.41 -1.40 18.52
N ILE A 85 -2.33 -1.14 17.57
CA ILE A 85 -3.78 -1.22 17.82
C ILE A 85 -4.19 -2.65 18.19
N GLY A 86 -3.68 -3.65 17.48
CA GLY A 86 -3.96 -5.07 17.75
C GLY A 86 -3.13 -5.67 18.89
N HIS A 87 -1.96 -5.08 19.18
CA HIS A 87 -0.96 -5.61 20.10
C HIS A 87 -0.46 -4.53 21.08
N PRO A 88 -1.31 -3.97 21.95
CA PRO A 88 -0.98 -2.80 22.77
C PRO A 88 0.10 -3.05 23.83
N LYS A 89 0.48 -4.31 24.07
CA LYS A 89 1.54 -4.70 25.01
C LYS A 89 2.91 -4.87 24.36
N PHE A 90 2.99 -4.78 23.03
CA PHE A 90 4.27 -4.89 22.33
C PHE A 90 5.13 -3.66 22.59
N SER A 91 6.43 -3.87 22.76
CA SER A 91 7.38 -2.76 22.77
C SER A 91 7.47 -2.11 21.39
N ILE A 92 8.03 -0.91 21.33
CA ILE A 92 8.34 -0.23 20.07
C ILE A 92 9.28 -1.08 19.21
N ASP A 93 10.30 -1.68 19.82
CA ASP A 93 11.27 -2.52 19.09
C ASP A 93 10.63 -3.78 18.50
N GLN A 94 9.71 -4.43 19.24
CA GLN A 94 8.95 -5.56 18.73
C GLN A 94 8.06 -5.15 17.55
N SER A 95 7.37 -4.01 17.68
CA SER A 95 6.50 -3.49 16.62
C SER A 95 7.31 -3.12 15.37
N LYS A 96 8.50 -2.53 15.56
CA LYS A 96 9.42 -2.20 14.48
C LYS A 96 9.94 -3.46 13.78
N ALA A 97 10.32 -4.50 14.51
CA ALA A 97 10.78 -5.75 13.92
C ALA A 97 9.69 -6.43 13.04
N VAL A 98 8.43 -6.42 13.51
CA VAL A 98 7.29 -6.91 12.72
C VAL A 98 7.07 -6.06 11.47
N ALA A 99 7.17 -4.74 11.60
CA ALA A 99 7.01 -3.82 10.48
C ALA A 99 8.13 -3.99 9.43
N GLU A 100 9.38 -4.18 9.87
CA GLU A 100 10.52 -4.50 9.00
C GLU A 100 10.31 -5.80 8.23
N ALA A 101 9.88 -6.87 8.91
CA ALA A 101 9.60 -8.16 8.25
C ALA A 101 8.43 -8.06 7.25
N SER A 102 7.40 -7.29 7.59
CA SER A 102 6.23 -7.09 6.73
C SER A 102 6.60 -6.31 5.46
N ILE A 103 7.38 -5.23 5.61
CA ILE A 103 7.86 -4.43 4.47
C ILE A 103 8.85 -5.22 3.62
N ALA A 104 9.73 -6.02 4.21
CA ALA A 104 10.68 -6.86 3.46
C ALA A 104 9.96 -7.80 2.49
N THR A 105 8.81 -8.35 2.87
CA THR A 105 8.00 -9.21 2.00
C THR A 105 7.48 -8.44 0.77
N ILE A 106 7.00 -7.21 0.97
CA ILE A 106 6.55 -6.32 -0.11
C ILE A 106 7.72 -5.93 -1.00
N GLU A 107 8.88 -5.61 -0.41
CA GLU A 107 10.08 -5.20 -1.13
C GLU A 107 10.64 -6.29 -2.04
N ASP A 108 10.58 -7.56 -1.62
CA ASP A 108 11.05 -8.66 -2.45
C ASP A 108 10.20 -8.82 -3.72
N GLU A 109 8.88 -8.71 -3.61
CA GLU A 109 7.99 -8.72 -4.77
C GLU A 109 8.24 -7.51 -5.69
N LEU A 110 8.29 -6.31 -5.13
CA LEU A 110 8.52 -5.08 -5.90
C LEU A 110 9.90 -5.07 -6.58
N ARG A 111 10.93 -5.62 -5.93
CA ARG A 111 12.27 -5.74 -6.52
C ARG A 111 12.25 -6.68 -7.71
N GLN A 112 11.60 -7.85 -7.60
CA GLN A 112 11.48 -8.79 -8.72
C GLN A 112 10.75 -8.15 -9.90
N GLN A 113 9.60 -7.50 -9.66
CA GLN A 113 8.84 -6.80 -10.70
C GLN A 113 9.67 -5.70 -11.37
N THR A 114 10.42 -4.94 -10.57
CA THR A 114 11.30 -3.87 -11.07
C THR A 114 12.41 -4.40 -11.95
N VAL A 115 13.08 -5.49 -11.56
CA VAL A 115 14.12 -6.14 -12.36
C VAL A 115 13.54 -6.61 -13.70
N VAL A 116 12.38 -7.28 -13.69
CA VAL A 116 11.72 -7.74 -14.93
C VAL A 116 11.41 -6.55 -15.85
N ALA A 117 10.82 -5.48 -15.32
CA ALA A 117 10.50 -4.29 -16.10
C ALA A 117 11.76 -3.63 -16.72
N ILE A 118 12.86 -3.58 -15.97
CA ILE A 118 14.14 -3.05 -16.48
C ILE A 118 14.71 -3.94 -17.57
N VAL A 119 14.74 -5.26 -17.38
CA VAL A 119 15.23 -6.21 -18.39
C VAL A 119 14.42 -6.10 -19.68
N GLN A 120 13.10 -5.99 -19.59
CA GLN A 120 12.24 -5.79 -20.77
C GLN A 120 12.58 -4.49 -21.53
N ARG A 121 12.91 -3.41 -20.81
CA ARG A 121 13.35 -2.15 -21.42
C ARG A 121 14.73 -2.27 -22.07
N GLN A 122 15.64 -3.05 -21.47
CA GLN A 122 16.97 -3.32 -22.02
C GLN A 122 16.91 -4.17 -23.30
N THR A 123 16.03 -5.18 -23.34
CA THR A 123 15.88 -6.04 -24.53
C THR A 123 15.12 -5.36 -25.66
N ALA A 124 14.25 -4.39 -25.36
CA ALA A 124 13.56 -3.59 -26.37
C ALA A 124 14.49 -2.62 -27.13
N ASP A 125 15.64 -2.25 -26.56
CA ASP A 125 16.68 -1.46 -27.24
C ASP A 125 18.08 -2.04 -26.94
N PRO A 126 18.53 -3.03 -27.72
CA PRO A 126 19.77 -3.76 -27.48
C PRO A 126 21.03 -2.88 -27.46
N LYS A 127 20.97 -1.66 -28.02
CA LYS A 127 22.11 -0.72 -28.00
C LYS A 127 22.40 -0.17 -26.61
N LYS A 128 21.49 -0.37 -25.65
CA LYS A 128 21.66 0.01 -24.24
C LYS A 128 22.35 -1.06 -23.38
N VAL A 129 22.67 -2.22 -23.95
CA VAL A 129 23.21 -3.38 -23.20
C VAL A 129 24.74 -3.47 -23.25
N ASN A 130 25.43 -2.46 -23.80
CA ASN A 130 26.91 -2.39 -23.86
C ASN A 130 27.49 -1.41 -22.85
#